data_AF-A0A1Y3BIW1-F1
#
_entry.id   AF-A0A1Y3BIW1-F1
#
_cell.length_a   1.000
_cell.length_b   1.000
_cell.length_c   1.000
_cell.angle_alpha   90.00
_cell.angle_beta   90.00
_cell.angle_gamma   90.00
#
_symmetry.space_group_name_H-M   'P 1'
#
loop_
_entity.id
_entity.type
_entity.pdbx_description
1 polymer ?
#
loop_
_entity_poly.entity_id
_entity_poly.type
_entity_poly.pdbx_seq_one_letter_code
_entity_poly.pdbx_strand_id
1 'polypeptide(L)'
;MGDIPTSSKFEKYAADSKKDLHMLLIRRKNGDPIPSYRVEERTFSIVVANLDVPLNELHVEVIRAFDFSGTPTIDTYVRADFPFPSETPQWKRTKTFHDSLTPGKFFSENIFYNSKYLFFSTFRIQ
;
A
#
# COMPACT_ATOMS: atom_id res chain seq x y z
N MET A 1 -0.68 6.37 -11.86
CA MET A 1 -1.65 7.37 -12.35
C MET A 1 -0.98 8.74 -12.33
N GLY A 2 -0.42 9.19 -13.45
CA GLY A 2 0.34 10.45 -13.57
C GLY A 2 -0.51 11.73 -13.49
N ASP A 3 -1.45 11.81 -12.53
CA ASP A 3 -2.30 12.97 -12.30
C ASP A 3 -1.55 14.02 -11.45
N ILE A 4 -0.69 14.77 -12.15
CA ILE A 4 0.18 15.79 -11.56
C ILE A 4 -0.64 16.91 -10.84
N PRO A 5 -1.73 17.44 -11.41
CA PRO A 5 -2.54 18.47 -10.74
C PRO A 5 -3.11 18.02 -9.40
N THR A 6 -3.70 16.82 -9.35
CA THR A 6 -4.29 16.28 -8.11
C THR A 6 -3.21 15.97 -7.07
N SER A 7 -2.07 15.42 -7.51
CA SER A 7 -0.91 15.16 -6.64
C SER A 7 -0.40 16.44 -5.97
N SER A 8 -0.21 17.50 -6.75
CA SER A 8 0.26 18.80 -6.23
C SER A 8 -0.71 19.43 -5.23
N LYS A 9 -2.02 19.30 -5.49
CA LYS A 9 -3.08 19.74 -4.56
C LYS A 9 -3.01 19.01 -3.22
N PHE A 10 -2.87 17.68 -3.23
CA PHE A 10 -2.75 16.88 -2.01
C PHE A 10 -1.43 17.13 -1.28
N GLU A 11 -0.33 17.35 -2.00
CA GLU A 11 0.95 17.71 -1.41
C GLU A 11 0.86 19.04 -0.65
N LYS A 12 0.20 20.05 -1.23
CA LYS A 12 -0.08 21.32 -0.55
C LYS A 12 -0.90 21.12 0.72
N TYR A 13 -1.96 20.31 0.67
CA TYR A 13 -2.77 20.02 1.86
C TYR A 13 -2.01 19.29 2.95
N ALA A 14 -1.14 18.35 2.59
CA ALA A 14 -0.28 17.66 3.54
C ALA A 14 0.72 18.63 4.19
N ALA A 15 1.31 19.54 3.41
CA ALA A 15 2.24 20.55 3.90
C ALA A 15 1.56 21.53 4.87
N ASP A 16 0.38 22.04 4.53
CA ASP A 16 -0.42 22.93 5.38
C ASP A 16 -0.80 22.22 6.69
N SER A 17 -1.31 20.98 6.60
CA SER A 17 -1.70 20.19 7.78
C SER A 17 -0.50 19.90 8.69
N LYS A 18 0.67 19.64 8.13
CA LYS A 18 1.91 19.41 8.88
C LYS A 18 2.37 20.68 9.61
N LYS A 19 2.24 21.84 8.97
CA LYS A 19 2.58 23.14 9.57
C LYS A 19 1.67 23.44 10.76
N ASP A 20 0.37 23.23 10.61
CA ASP A 20 -0.60 23.43 11.69
C ASP A 20 -0.35 22.47 12.85
N LEU A 21 -0.10 21.20 12.57
CA LEU A 21 0.28 20.21 13.59
C LEU A 21 1.55 20.65 14.34
N HIS A 22 2.58 21.10 13.62
CA HIS A 22 3.83 21.55 14.23
C HIS A 22 3.62 22.75 15.15
N MET A 23 2.78 23.71 14.74
CA MET A 23 2.40 24.84 15.60
C MET A 23 1.72 24.37 16.88
N LEU A 24 0.77 23.43 16.78
CA LEU A 24 0.06 22.87 17.93
C LEU A 24 1.01 22.12 18.88
N LEU A 25 1.96 21.36 18.34
CA LEU A 25 2.96 20.65 19.13
C LEU A 25 3.86 21.62 19.92
N ILE A 26 4.31 22.71 19.30
CA ILE A 26 5.11 23.74 19.99
C ILE A 26 4.31 24.40 21.10
N ARG A 27 3.09 24.86 20.82
CA ARG A 27 2.25 25.52 21.83
C ARG A 27 1.95 24.62 23.01
N ARG A 28 1.64 23.35 22.73
CA ARG A 28 1.45 22.33 23.78
C ARG A 28 2.69 22.19 24.65
N LYS A 29 3.89 22.17 24.05
CA LYS A 29 5.17 22.09 24.79
C LYS A 29 5.40 23.33 25.66
N ASN A 30 5.04 24.51 25.17
CA ASN A 30 5.24 25.77 25.86
C ASN A 30 4.13 26.11 26.88
N GLY A 31 3.01 25.37 26.88
CA GLY A 31 1.84 25.67 27.69
C GLY A 31 0.98 26.81 27.15
N ASP A 32 1.17 27.20 25.89
CA ASP A 32 0.42 28.28 25.26
C ASP A 32 -1.02 27.84 24.92
N PRO A 33 -2.00 28.77 24.93
CA PRO A 33 -3.36 28.46 24.55
C PRO A 33 -3.49 28.04 23.07
N ILE A 34 -4.45 27.16 22.80
CA ILE A 34 -4.73 26.65 21.46
C ILE A 34 -5.20 27.81 20.56
N PRO A 35 -4.69 27.93 19.31
CA PRO A 35 -5.17 28.93 18.35
C PRO A 35 -6.66 28.74 18.02
N SER A 36 -7.33 29.82 17.61
CA SER A 36 -8.66 29.71 17.00
C SER A 36 -8.58 28.86 15.74
N TYR A 37 -9.57 28.00 15.52
CA TYR A 37 -9.66 27.13 14.35
C TYR A 37 -11.03 27.25 13.69
N ARG A 38 -11.06 26.91 12.40
CA ARG A 38 -12.28 26.82 11.61
C ARG A 38 -12.40 25.42 11.06
N VAL A 39 -13.58 24.81 11.21
CA VAL A 39 -13.91 23.55 10.55
C VAL A 39 -14.25 23.87 9.09
N GLU A 40 -13.61 23.15 8.17
CA GLU A 40 -13.86 23.26 6.74
C GLU A 40 -14.27 21.91 6.19
N GLU A 41 -15.38 21.88 5.44
CA GLU A 41 -15.75 20.72 4.63
C GLU A 41 -15.05 20.82 3.28
N ARG A 42 -14.36 19.75 2.88
CA ARG A 42 -13.69 19.66 1.58
C ARG A 42 -14.15 18.39 0.88
N THR A 43 -14.66 18.55 -0.33
CA THR A 43 -15.03 17.41 -1.18
C THR A 43 -13.80 16.97 -1.98
N PHE A 44 -13.46 15.69 -1.88
CA PHE A 44 -12.38 15.08 -2.65
C PHE A 44 -12.96 14.04 -3.60
N SER A 45 -12.61 14.14 -4.87
CA SER A 45 -12.80 13.02 -5.79
C SER A 45 -11.73 11.98 -5.48
N ILE A 46 -12.14 10.88 -4.83
CA ILE A 46 -11.27 9.71 -4.72
C ILE A 46 -11.20 9.12 -6.12
N VAL A 47 -10.03 9.25 -6.76
CA VAL A 47 -9.79 8.59 -8.04
C VAL A 47 -9.75 7.10 -7.77
N VAL A 48 -10.79 6.38 -8.19
CA VAL A 48 -10.77 4.92 -8.25
C VAL A 48 -9.83 4.55 -9.39
N ALA A 49 -8.56 4.34 -9.04
CA ALA A 49 -7.49 4.11 -10.00
C ALA A 49 -7.64 2.77 -10.74
N ASN A 50 -8.32 1.79 -10.13
CA ASN A 50 -8.44 0.43 -10.65
C ASN A 50 -9.93 0.09 -10.83
N LEU A 51 -10.57 0.66 -11.86
CA LEU A 51 -11.99 0.41 -12.20
C LEU A 51 -12.23 -1.04 -12.66
N ASP A 52 -11.16 -1.75 -12.99
CA ASP A 52 -11.12 -3.15 -13.39
C ASP A 52 -11.11 -4.14 -12.21
N VAL A 53 -10.84 -3.65 -10.99
CA VAL A 53 -10.85 -4.47 -9.78
C VAL A 53 -12.18 -4.28 -9.03
N PRO A 54 -12.98 -5.35 -8.85
CA PRO A 54 -14.21 -5.30 -8.07
C PRO A 54 -13.97 -4.81 -6.63
N LEU A 55 -14.95 -4.13 -6.03
CA LEU A 55 -14.84 -3.56 -4.68
C LEU A 55 -14.52 -4.62 -3.60
N ASN A 56 -14.99 -5.84 -3.81
CA ASN A 56 -14.78 -7.01 -2.94
C ASN A 56 -13.48 -7.78 -3.26
N GLU A 57 -12.64 -7.27 -4.16
CA GLU A 57 -11.40 -7.90 -4.58
C GLU A 57 -10.18 -7.05 -4.24
N LEU A 58 -9.12 -7.71 -3.80
CA LEU A 58 -7.79 -7.15 -3.72
C LEU A 58 -6.95 -7.79 -4.82
N HIS A 59 -6.31 -6.95 -5.62
CA HIS A 59 -5.36 -7.34 -6.63
C HIS A 59 -3.94 -7.14 -6.10
N VAL A 60 -3.17 -8.24 -6.01
CA VAL A 60 -1.75 -8.22 -5.66
C VAL A 60 -0.95 -8.58 -6.90
N GLU A 61 -0.06 -7.70 -7.32
CA GLU A 61 0.89 -7.94 -8.41
C GLU A 61 2.28 -8.16 -7.82
N VAL A 62 2.83 -9.35 -8.01
CA VAL A 62 4.27 -9.60 -7.82
C VAL A 62 4.94 -9.11 -9.09
N ILE A 63 5.96 -8.23 -8.99
CA ILE A 63 6.59 -7.60 -10.17
C ILE A 63 8.00 -8.17 -10.42
N ARG A 64 8.79 -8.30 -9.34
CA ARG A 64 10.17 -8.78 -9.40
C ARG A 64 10.67 -9.25 -8.03
N ALA A 65 11.54 -10.25 -8.06
CA ALA A 65 12.44 -10.55 -6.95
C ALA A 65 13.76 -9.78 -7.12
N PHE A 66 14.43 -9.49 -6.01
CA PHE A 66 15.80 -8.97 -6.00
C PHE A 66 16.73 -10.05 -5.44
N ASP A 67 18.00 -9.98 -5.85
CA ASP A 67 19.06 -10.97 -5.66
C ASP A 67 18.94 -11.87 -4.42
N PHE A 68 18.86 -13.18 -4.64
CA PHE A 68 19.02 -14.20 -3.61
C PHE A 68 20.51 -14.56 -3.56
N SER A 69 21.24 -13.90 -2.67
CA SER A 69 22.68 -14.11 -2.57
C SER A 69 23.01 -15.58 -2.26
N GLY A 70 23.74 -16.23 -3.18
CA GLY A 70 24.55 -17.41 -2.85
C GLY A 70 24.17 -18.75 -3.48
N THR A 71 23.11 -18.88 -4.28
CA THR A 71 22.88 -20.13 -5.04
C THR A 71 22.40 -19.87 -6.48
N PRO A 72 23.08 -20.42 -7.51
CA PRO A 72 22.84 -20.06 -8.92
C PRO A 72 21.57 -20.69 -9.53
N THR A 73 20.96 -21.68 -8.87
CA THR A 73 19.80 -22.43 -9.37
C THR A 73 18.79 -22.61 -8.24
N ILE A 74 17.95 -21.60 -8.03
CA ILE A 74 16.87 -21.64 -7.04
C ILE A 74 15.53 -21.56 -7.74
N ASP A 75 14.69 -22.55 -7.46
CA ASP A 75 13.27 -22.51 -7.78
C ASP A 75 12.54 -21.66 -6.75
N THR A 76 12.05 -20.49 -7.18
CA THR A 76 11.43 -19.51 -6.29
C THR A 76 9.95 -19.37 -6.56
N TYR A 77 9.13 -19.27 -5.51
CA TYR A 77 7.73 -18.87 -5.60
C TYR A 77 7.43 -17.83 -4.53
N VAL A 78 6.43 -16.99 -4.78
CA VAL A 78 5.91 -16.06 -3.78
C VAL A 78 4.61 -16.61 -3.23
N ARG A 79 4.54 -16.72 -1.91
CA ARG A 79 3.31 -17.02 -1.19
C ARG A 79 2.83 -15.78 -0.47
N ALA A 80 1.55 -15.46 -0.66
CA ALA A 80 0.90 -14.38 0.06
C ALA A 80 -0.21 -14.97 0.94
N ASP A 81 -0.04 -14.79 2.25
CA ASP A 81 -0.96 -15.25 3.29
C ASP A 81 -1.76 -14.08 3.84
N PHE A 82 -3.08 -14.26 3.90
CA PHE A 82 -4.03 -13.34 4.50
C PHE A 82 -4.63 -14.01 5.73
N PRO A 83 -4.21 -13.60 6.94
CA PRO A 83 -4.59 -14.27 8.18
C PRO A 83 -6.05 -14.05 8.57
N PHE A 84 -6.77 -13.15 7.90
CA PHE A 84 -8.16 -12.82 8.20
C PHE A 84 -9.08 -13.20 7.02
N PRO A 85 -10.27 -13.79 7.27
CA PRO A 85 -10.82 -14.18 8.57
C PRO A 85 -10.09 -15.38 9.17
N SER A 86 -9.89 -15.39 10.49
CA SER A 86 -9.10 -16.43 11.19
C SER A 86 -9.67 -17.84 11.05
N GLU A 87 -10.98 -17.96 10.81
CA GLU A 87 -11.69 -19.22 10.58
C GLU A 87 -11.42 -19.79 9.19
N THR A 88 -11.22 -18.93 8.19
CA THR A 88 -10.89 -19.32 6.82
C THR A 88 -9.77 -18.42 6.27
N PRO A 89 -8.52 -18.60 6.73
CA PRO A 89 -7.38 -17.84 6.23
C PRO A 89 -7.22 -18.05 4.73
N GLN A 90 -7.06 -16.97 3.99
CA GLN A 90 -6.86 -17.04 2.55
C GLN A 90 -5.37 -17.06 2.27
N TRP A 91 -4.92 -18.00 1.45
CA TRP A 91 -3.54 -17.99 0.96
C TRP A 91 -3.54 -18.32 -0.52
N LYS A 92 -2.58 -17.75 -1.25
CA LYS A 92 -2.33 -18.08 -2.65
C LYS A 92 -0.83 -18.05 -2.90
N ARG A 93 -0.40 -18.81 -3.89
CA ARG A 93 0.99 -18.87 -4.34
C ARG A 93 1.07 -18.60 -5.83
N THR A 94 2.14 -17.95 -6.25
CA THR A 94 2.52 -17.85 -7.66
C THR A 94 2.92 -19.21 -8.21
N LYS A 95 3.10 -19.30 -9.52
CA LYS A 95 3.83 -20.41 -10.12
C LYS A 95 5.27 -20.42 -9.60
N THR A 96 5.88 -21.61 -9.63
CA THR A 96 7.30 -21.75 -9.36
C THR A 96 8.07 -21.20 -10.55
N PHE A 97 8.99 -20.28 -10.26
CA PHE A 97 9.89 -19.69 -11.23
C PHE A 97 11.25 -20.37 -11.12
N HIS A 98 11.59 -21.14 -12.15
CA HIS A 98 12.89 -21.75 -12.31
C HIS A 98 13.92 -20.71 -12.79
N ASP A 99 15.12 -20.73 -12.20
CA ASP A 99 16.25 -19.86 -12.51
C ASP A 99 15.87 -18.36 -12.56
N SER A 100 15.18 -17.86 -11.53
CA SER A 100 14.58 -16.51 -11.51
C SER A 100 15.58 -15.35 -11.31
N LEU A 101 16.89 -15.62 -11.27
CA LEU A 101 17.94 -14.63 -10.98
C LEU A 101 18.48 -13.91 -12.22
N THR A 102 17.92 -14.15 -13.41
CA THR A 102 18.36 -13.44 -14.62
C THR A 102 17.94 -11.95 -14.56
N PRO A 103 18.89 -10.99 -14.67
CA PRO A 103 18.57 -9.58 -14.74
C PRO A 103 17.63 -9.30 -15.94
N GLY A 104 16.47 -8.69 -15.68
CA GLY A 104 15.49 -8.32 -16.71
C GLY A 104 14.28 -9.25 -16.84
N LYS A 105 14.22 -10.35 -16.07
CA LYS A 105 13.02 -11.21 -16.02
C LYS A 105 12.01 -10.60 -15.04
N PHE A 106 11.09 -9.80 -15.57
CA PHE A 106 9.90 -9.34 -14.84
C PHE A 106 8.88 -10.48 -14.81
N PHE A 107 8.40 -10.84 -13.63
CA PHE A 107 7.33 -11.81 -13.49
C PHE A 107 6.15 -11.03 -12.94
N SER A 108 5.13 -10.80 -13.76
CA SER A 108 3.85 -10.27 -13.30
C SER A 108 2.87 -11.42 -13.12
N GLU A 109 2.58 -11.74 -11.86
CA GLU A 109 1.50 -12.68 -11.54
C GLU A 109 0.50 -12.01 -10.61
N ASN A 110 -0.76 -12.13 -11.00
CA ASN A 110 -1.89 -11.47 -10.36
C ASN A 110 -2.54 -12.42 -9.39
N ILE A 111 -2.63 -11.99 -8.13
CA ILE A 111 -3.26 -12.75 -7.08
C ILE A 111 -4.46 -11.97 -6.56
N PHE A 112 -5.65 -12.55 -6.74
CA PHE A 112 -6.93 -11.95 -6.33
C PHE A 112 -7.38 -12.48 -4.96
N TYR A 113 -7.74 -11.61 -4.02
CA TYR A 113 -8.25 -11.98 -2.69
C TYR A 113 -9.59 -11.31 -2.41
N ASN A 114 -10.39 -11.88 -1.50
CA ASN A 114 -11.60 -11.21 -1.04
C ASN A 114 -11.27 -10.09 -0.05
N SER A 115 -11.63 -8.85 -0.40
CA SER A 115 -11.27 -7.63 0.33
C SER A 115 -12.11 -7.34 1.59
N LYS A 116 -13.15 -8.13 1.87
CA LYS A 116 -14.09 -7.93 3.00
C LYS A 116 -13.39 -7.87 4.38
N TYR A 117 -12.13 -8.27 4.43
CA TYR A 117 -11.35 -8.53 5.64
C TYR A 117 -10.05 -7.71 5.69
N LEU A 118 -9.82 -6.77 4.77
CA LEU A 118 -8.49 -6.20 4.58
C LEU A 118 -8.10 -5.03 5.49
N PHE A 119 -9.04 -4.43 6.23
CA PHE A 119 -8.74 -3.27 7.10
C PHE A 119 -7.82 -3.58 8.30
N PHE A 120 -7.47 -4.85 8.54
CA PHE A 120 -6.74 -5.28 9.75
C PHE A 120 -5.52 -6.17 9.51
N SER A 121 -5.11 -6.49 8.27
CA SER A 121 -4.03 -7.45 8.03
C SER A 121 -2.67 -6.83 7.67
N THR A 122 -1.64 -7.16 8.45
CA THR A 122 -0.23 -6.93 8.10
C THR A 122 0.24 -7.96 7.07
N PHE A 123 0.79 -7.51 5.95
CA PHE A 123 1.35 -8.39 4.91
C PHE A 123 2.67 -9.00 5.38
N ARG A 124 2.82 -10.32 5.25
CA ARG A 124 4.09 -11.02 5.46
C ARG A 124 4.42 -11.81 4.20
N ILE A 125 5.57 -11.49 3.59
CA ILE A 125 6.15 -12.24 2.46
C ILE A 125 7.18 -13.19 3.09
N GLN A 126 7.06 -14.49 2.81
CA GLN A 126 8.01 -15.53 3.24
C GLN A 126 8.87 -15.98 2.07
#